data_AF-A0A100VPY9-F1
#
_entry.id   AF-A0A100VPY9-F1
#
_cell.length_a   1.000
_cell.length_b   1.000
_cell.length_c   1.000
_cell.angle_alpha   90.00
_cell.angle_beta   90.00
_cell.angle_gamma   90.00
#
_symmetry.space_group_name_H-M   'P 1'
#
loop_
_entity.id
_entity.type
_entity.pdbx_description
1 polymer ?
#
loop_
_entity_poly.entity_id
_entity_poly.type
_entity_poly.pdbx_seq_one_letter_code
_entity_poly.pdbx_strand_id
1 'polypeptide(L)'
;MQLTEQGILHIEEDDISSLYCYRDLDGMAFDASFLFELQLQELTLSPGSVRAIQFDFEGEEAPLYEERERLVTEVQSAVRTVDTQYDGSIVK
;
A
#
# COMPACT_ATOMS: atom_id res chain seq x y z
N MET A 1 -6.50 0.48 5.05
CA MET A 1 -6.51 0.48 3.59
C MET A 1 -7.93 0.38 3.11
N GLN A 2 -8.29 1.18 2.11
CA GLN A 2 -9.65 1.18 1.60
C GLN A 2 -9.64 1.35 0.08
N LEU A 3 -10.44 0.57 -0.63
CA LEU A 3 -10.64 0.74 -2.07
C LEU A 3 -11.96 1.47 -2.32
N THR A 4 -11.89 2.62 -2.99
CA THR A 4 -13.08 3.41 -3.36
C THR A 4 -13.81 2.82 -4.56
N GLU A 5 -15.06 3.24 -4.79
CA GLU A 5 -15.83 2.85 -5.98
C GLU A 5 -15.17 3.31 -7.30
N GLN A 6 -14.32 4.34 -7.24
CA GLN A 6 -13.56 4.84 -8.37
C GLN A 6 -12.28 4.02 -8.64
N GLY A 7 -11.96 3.03 -7.80
CA GLY A 7 -10.75 2.22 -7.90
C GLY A 7 -9.50 2.92 -7.35
N ILE A 8 -9.66 3.85 -6.41
CA ILE A 8 -8.53 4.47 -5.70
C ILE A 8 -8.27 3.67 -4.43
N LEU A 9 -7.07 3.12 -4.29
CA LEU A 9 -6.62 2.47 -3.07
C LEU A 9 -6.03 3.53 -2.13
N HIS A 10 -6.76 3.85 -1.07
CA HIS A 10 -6.31 4.72 0.01
C HIS A 10 -5.44 3.93 0.99
N ILE A 11 -4.28 4.49 1.30
CA ILE A 11 -3.31 3.94 2.23
C ILE A 11 -2.97 5.02 3.25
N GLU A 12 -3.32 4.75 4.49
CA GLU A 12 -3.13 5.66 5.63
C GLU A 12 -1.80 5.36 6.35
N GLU A 13 -1.36 6.27 7.22
CA GLU A 13 -0.12 6.09 8.00
C GLU A 13 -0.14 4.81 8.86
N ASP A 14 -1.29 4.48 9.45
CA ASP A 14 -1.46 3.27 10.27
C ASP A 14 -1.31 1.99 9.44
N ASP A 15 -1.72 2.02 8.17
CA ASP A 15 -1.49 0.91 7.25
C ASP A 15 0.01 0.71 7.03
N ILE A 16 0.74 1.78 6.73
CA ILE A 16 2.19 1.74 6.50
C ILE A 16 2.93 1.26 7.75
N SER A 17 2.55 1.76 8.92
CA SER A 17 3.10 1.34 10.19
C SER A 17 2.90 -0.15 10.43
N SER A 18 1.71 -0.68 10.12
CA SER A 18 1.40 -2.11 10.24
C SER A 18 2.24 -2.96 9.28
N LEU A 19 2.36 -2.55 8.02
CA LEU A 19 3.20 -3.22 7.02
C LEU A 19 4.65 -3.32 7.49
N TYR A 20 5.20 -2.24 8.05
CA TYR A 20 6.56 -2.25 8.58
C TYR A 20 6.70 -3.06 9.87
N CYS A 21 5.68 -3.10 10.73
CA CYS A 21 5.68 -4.01 11.87
C CYS A 21 5.83 -5.47 11.42
N TYR A 22 5.04 -5.94 10.45
CA TYR A 22 5.17 -7.33 9.98
C TYR A 22 6.52 -7.59 9.29
N ARG A 23 7.02 -6.63 8.52
CA ARG A 23 8.32 -6.77 7.85
C ARG A 23 9.47 -6.84 8.85
N ASP A 24 9.54 -5.87 9.77
CA ASP A 24 10.72 -5.63 10.58
C ASP A 24 10.69 -6.43 11.90
N LEU A 25 9.51 -6.74 12.43
CA LEU A 25 9.35 -7.54 13.66
C LEU A 25 9.15 -9.03 13.36
N ASP A 26 8.32 -9.36 12.36
CA ASP A 26 7.99 -10.75 12.03
C ASP A 26 8.85 -11.32 10.89
N GLY A 27 9.68 -10.48 10.26
CA GLY A 27 10.60 -10.89 9.19
C GLY A 27 9.90 -11.20 7.87
N MET A 28 8.66 -10.72 7.67
CA MET A 28 7.90 -10.95 6.45
C MET A 28 8.45 -10.11 5.29
N ALA A 29 8.35 -10.63 4.05
CA ALA A 29 8.58 -9.79 2.87
C ALA A 29 7.49 -8.69 2.77
N PHE A 30 7.80 -7.56 2.14
CA PHE A 30 6.86 -6.43 2.08
C PHE A 30 5.56 -6.78 1.34
N ASP A 31 5.65 -7.53 0.23
CA ASP A 31 4.49 -8.04 -0.52
C ASP A 31 3.65 -9.03 0.30
N ALA A 32 4.31 -9.90 1.09
CA ALA A 32 3.62 -10.79 2.02
C ALA A 32 2.92 -10.01 3.15
N SER A 33 3.57 -8.97 3.67
CA SER A 33 3.00 -8.05 4.68
C SER A 33 1.78 -7.34 4.13
N PHE A 34 1.86 -6.87 2.88
CA PHE A 34 0.75 -6.22 2.18
C PHE A 34 -0.43 -7.16 1.97
N LEU A 35 -0.20 -8.38 1.49
CA LEU A 35 -1.25 -9.39 1.33
C LEU A 35 -1.90 -9.75 2.68
N PHE A 36 -1.11 -9.84 3.74
CA PHE A 36 -1.62 -10.12 5.08
C PHE A 36 -2.52 -8.99 5.60
N GLU A 37 -2.11 -7.73 5.43
CA GLU A 37 -2.92 -6.59 5.85
C GLU A 37 -4.25 -6.51 5.08
N LEU A 38 -4.24 -6.77 3.76
CA LEU A 38 -5.47 -6.90 2.98
C LEU A 38 -6.42 -7.96 3.53
N GLN A 39 -5.88 -9.13 3.91
CA GLN A 39 -6.66 -10.22 4.50
C GLN A 39 -7.23 -9.84 5.87
N LEU A 40 -6.43 -9.17 6.71
CA LEU A 40 -6.85 -8.72 8.04
C LEU A 40 -8.00 -7.70 7.97
N GLN A 41 -7.95 -6.82 6.97
CA GLN A 41 -8.97 -5.80 6.72
C GLN A 41 -10.14 -6.29 5.85
N GLU A 42 -10.19 -7.59 5.52
CA GLU A 42 -11.20 -8.20 4.65
C GLU A 42 -11.31 -7.53 3.26
N LEU A 43 -10.21 -6.95 2.76
CA LEU A 43 -10.13 -6.24 1.49
C LEU A 43 -9.60 -7.17 0.39
N THR A 44 -10.40 -7.39 -0.65
CA THR A 44 -9.99 -8.17 -1.83
C THR A 44 -9.77 -7.26 -3.03
N LEU A 45 -8.57 -7.29 -3.60
CA LEU A 45 -8.25 -6.60 -4.85
C LEU A 45 -8.41 -7.59 -6.01
N SER A 46 -9.34 -7.30 -6.91
CA SER A 46 -9.53 -8.09 -8.15
C SER A 46 -8.67 -7.52 -9.27
N PRO A 47 -8.30 -8.30 -10.30
CA PRO A 47 -7.57 -7.77 -11.45
C PRO A 47 -8.30 -6.57 -12.09
N GLY A 48 -7.62 -5.43 -12.19
CA GLY A 48 -8.14 -4.16 -12.73
C GLY A 48 -8.99 -3.35 -11.76
N SER A 49 -9.03 -3.72 -10.48
CA SER A 49 -9.79 -3.00 -9.45
C SER A 49 -9.06 -1.75 -8.96
N VAL A 50 -7.72 -1.77 -8.95
CA VAL A 50 -6.89 -0.63 -8.57
C VAL A 50 -6.52 0.18 -9.80
N ARG A 51 -7.05 1.40 -9.88
CA ARG A 51 -6.71 2.39 -10.92
C ARG A 51 -5.61 3.35 -10.49
N ALA A 52 -5.57 3.68 -9.20
CA ALA A 52 -4.51 4.52 -8.64
C ALA A 52 -4.38 4.29 -7.13
N ILE A 53 -3.26 4.70 -6.56
CA ILE A 53 -3.02 4.72 -5.11
C ILE A 53 -3.07 6.16 -4.63
N GLN A 54 -3.73 6.39 -3.50
CA GLN A 54 -3.66 7.65 -2.77
C GLN A 54 -3.02 7.38 -1.40
N PHE A 55 -1.98 8.14 -1.09
CA PHE A 55 -1.29 8.06 0.19
C PHE A 55 -1.77 9.20 1.09
N ASP A 56 -2.53 8.86 2.12
CA ASP A 56 -3.15 9.82 3.04
C ASP A 56 -2.27 9.99 4.30
N PHE A 57 -1.03 10.43 4.09
CA PHE A 57 -0.14 10.92 5.16
C PHE A 57 0.49 12.25 4.72
N GLU A 58 -0.09 13.36 5.19
CA GLU A 58 0.19 14.73 4.72
C GLU A 58 1.33 15.45 5.48
N GLY A 59 2.07 14.78 6.37
CA GLY A 59 3.13 15.43 7.12
C GLY A 59 4.46 15.53 6.36
N GLU A 60 4.83 16.71 5.84
CA GLU A 60 6.22 17.04 5.44
C GLU A 60 7.24 16.86 6.60
N GLU A 61 6.77 16.70 7.83
CA GLU A 61 7.60 16.54 9.03
C GLU A 61 7.75 15.09 9.52
N ALA A 62 7.15 14.09 8.86
CA ALA A 62 7.38 12.70 9.22
C ALA A 62 8.76 12.23 8.72
N PRO A 63 9.58 11.55 9.54
CA PRO A 63 10.90 11.01 9.13
C PRO A 63 10.83 10.01 7.95
N LEU A 64 9.62 9.65 7.52
CA LEU A 64 9.31 8.82 6.37
C LEU A 64 9.61 9.48 5.01
N TYR A 65 9.89 10.79 4.94
CA TYR A 65 10.06 11.49 3.66
C TYR A 65 11.31 11.06 2.87
N GLU A 66 12.43 10.76 3.54
CA GLU A 66 13.65 10.25 2.87
C GLU A 66 13.44 8.86 2.27
N GLU A 67 12.53 8.07 2.83
CA GLU A 67 12.16 6.74 2.33
C GLU A 67 10.87 6.73 1.51
N ARG A 68 10.23 7.88 1.26
CA ARG A 68 8.93 7.97 0.60
C ARG A 68 8.96 7.36 -0.80
N GLU A 69 10.00 7.63 -1.58
CA GLU A 69 10.14 7.03 -2.93
C GLU A 69 10.28 5.50 -2.86
N ARG A 70 11.02 5.01 -1.87
CA ARG A 70 11.17 3.57 -1.63
C ARG A 70 9.84 2.96 -1.21
N LEU A 71 9.14 3.55 -0.24
CA LEU A 71 7.84 3.12 0.22
C LEU A 71 6.83 3.06 -0.93
N VAL A 72 6.75 4.14 -1.73
CA VAL A 72 5.89 4.19 -2.91
C VAL A 72 6.20 3.04 -3.86
N THR A 73 7.48 2.78 -4.11
CA THR A 73 7.92 1.68 -4.99
C THR A 73 7.56 0.31 -4.41
N GLU A 74 7.79 0.10 -3.11
CA GLU A 74 7.46 -1.15 -2.39
C GLU A 74 5.96 -1.43 -2.45
N VAL A 75 5.13 -0.42 -2.16
CA VAL A 75 3.67 -0.51 -2.23
C VAL A 75 3.19 -0.75 -3.66
N GLN A 76 3.69 -0.01 -4.65
CA GLN A 76 3.33 -0.25 -6.05
C GLN A 76 3.70 -1.66 -6.51
N SER A 77 4.86 -2.16 -6.09
CA SER A 77 5.29 -3.53 -6.37
C SER A 77 4.36 -4.54 -5.74
N ALA A 78 4.00 -4.35 -4.46
CA ALA A 78 3.07 -5.21 -3.75
C ALA A 78 1.67 -5.21 -4.36
N VAL A 79 1.12 -4.05 -4.74
CA VAL A 79 -0.17 -3.99 -5.44
C VAL A 79 -0.13 -4.78 -6.74
N ARG A 80 0.97 -4.75 -7.50
CA ARG A 80 1.10 -5.54 -8.74
C ARG A 80 1.13 -7.05 -8.53
N THR A 81 1.45 -7.54 -7.32
CA THR A 81 1.40 -8.99 -7.05
C THR A 81 -0.03 -9.50 -6.89
N VAL A 82 -0.97 -8.62 -6.49
CA VAL A 82 -2.38 -8.97 -6.25
C VAL A 82 -3.32 -8.43 -7.33
N ASP A 83 -2.99 -7.28 -7.94
CA ASP A 83 -3.67 -6.72 -9.11
C ASP A 83 -2.65 -6.51 -10.24
N THR A 84 -2.56 -7.50 -11.13
CA THR A 84 -1.60 -7.51 -12.25
C THR A 84 -1.92 -6.50 -13.35
N GLN A 85 -3.08 -5.85 -13.32
CA GLN A 85 -3.47 -4.82 -14.29
C GLN A 85 -3.20 -3.40 -13.81
N TYR A 86 -2.81 -3.23 -12.55
CA TYR A 86 -2.42 -1.92 -12.02
C TYR A 86 -1.15 -1.40 -12.71
N ASP A 87 -1.20 -0.15 -13.20
CA ASP A 87 -0.15 0.45 -14.01
C ASP A 87 0.93 1.19 -13.19
N GLY A 88 0.69 1.46 -11.91
CA GLY A 88 1.58 2.29 -11.09
C GLY A 88 1.08 3.72 -10.85
N SER A 89 -0.14 4.06 -11.24
CA SER A 89 -0.69 5.41 -11.07
C SER A 89 -0.86 5.81 -9.59
N ILE A 90 -0.51 7.06 -9.26
CA ILE A 90 -0.68 7.65 -7.93
C ILE A 90 -1.51 8.94 -8.05
N VAL A 91 -2.47 9.11 -7.15
CA VAL A 91 -3.21 10.36 -6.95
C VAL A 91 -2.44 11.24 -5.96
N LYS A 92 -2.35 12.53 -6.27
CA LYS A 92 -1.74 13.55 -5.40
C LYS A 92 -2.78 14.24 -4.56
#